data_AF-A0A975Q0N9-F1
#
_entry.id   AF-A0A975Q0N9-F1
#
_cell.length_a   1.000
_cell.length_b   1.000
_cell.length_c   1.000
_cell.angle_alpha   90.00
_cell.angle_beta   90.00
_cell.angle_gamma   90.00
#
_symmetry.space_group_name_H-M   'P 1'
#
loop_
_entity.id
_entity.type
_entity.pdbx_description
1 polymer ?
#
loop_
_entity_poly.entity_id
_entity_poly.type
_entity_poly.pdbx_seq_one_letter_code
_entity_poly.pdbx_strand_id
1 'polypeptide(L)'
;MKKSAIIGLPLFFLAVSCGQPQNPAGNENTTENAAAADADITNIAEDSDSVSAGDDIAAASAVAGWAGRWTGPEGLFLDIKPSKDGQPGHFALTIKDNLDTQGDYIGAVQNGTIVFERNGKTETIRPGAGVETGFKYLADKTNCLIVQSGKEGYCR
;
A
#
# COMPACT_ATOMS: atom_id res chain seq x y z
N MET A 1 9.02 39.38 19.41
CA MET A 1 9.30 40.60 18.61
C MET A 1 10.44 40.21 17.66
N LYS A 2 10.39 40.22 16.32
CA LYS A 2 9.74 41.17 15.40
C LYS A 2 9.73 40.52 13.98
N LYS A 3 8.53 40.49 13.38
CA LYS A 3 8.17 40.68 11.96
C LYS A 3 8.52 39.61 10.91
N SER A 4 7.48 38.85 10.57
CA SER A 4 7.18 38.24 9.27
C SER A 4 7.18 39.25 8.12
N ALA A 5 7.46 38.77 6.90
CA ALA A 5 7.08 39.41 5.65
C ALA A 5 6.51 38.35 4.69
N ILE A 6 5.26 38.55 4.31
CA ILE A 6 4.46 37.77 3.36
C ILE A 6 4.36 38.61 2.09
N ILE A 7 4.74 38.07 0.94
CA ILE A 7 4.48 38.58 -0.42
C ILE A 7 4.40 37.31 -1.27
N GLY A 8 3.38 36.97 -2.06
CA GLY A 8 2.33 37.73 -2.70
C GLY A 8 2.09 37.00 -4.03
N LEU A 9 0.93 36.36 -4.15
CA LEU A 9 0.47 35.46 -5.22
C LEU A 9 0.37 36.16 -6.59
N PRO A 10 0.35 35.41 -7.71
CA PRO A 10 -0.87 35.50 -8.50
C PRO A 10 -1.46 34.15 -8.91
N LEU A 11 -2.79 34.09 -8.73
CA LEU A 11 -3.75 33.20 -9.37
C LEU A 11 -3.51 33.15 -10.89
N PHE A 12 -3.53 31.94 -11.45
CA PHE A 12 -3.91 31.74 -12.85
C PHE A 12 -5.15 30.85 -12.91
N PHE A 13 -6.09 31.34 -13.71
CA PHE A 13 -7.48 30.92 -13.86
C PHE A 13 -7.65 29.68 -14.75
N LEU A 14 -8.63 28.85 -14.36
CA LEU A 14 -9.67 28.13 -15.15
C LEU A 14 -9.28 27.29 -16.39
N ALA A 15 -9.69 26.01 -16.36
CA ALA A 15 -10.79 25.54 -17.20
C ALA A 15 -11.41 24.26 -16.62
N VAL A 16 -12.61 24.38 -16.08
CA VAL A 16 -13.52 23.28 -15.73
C VAL A 16 -14.17 22.81 -17.03
N SER A 17 -13.88 21.59 -17.48
CA SER A 17 -14.67 20.93 -18.52
C SER A 17 -15.80 20.16 -17.87
N CYS A 18 -16.99 20.76 -17.83
CA CYS A 18 -18.25 20.10 -17.49
C CYS A 18 -18.77 19.42 -18.76
N GLY A 19 -18.62 18.09 -18.86
CA GLY A 19 -19.34 17.27 -19.84
C GLY A 19 -20.55 16.62 -19.17
N GLN A 20 -21.75 17.06 -19.52
CA GLN A 20 -23.05 16.51 -19.11
C GLN A 20 -24.00 16.57 -20.34
N PRO A 21 -25.13 15.84 -20.37
CA PRO A 21 -25.30 14.42 -20.64
C PRO A 21 -26.06 14.22 -21.99
N GLN A 22 -25.97 13.08 -22.65
CA GLN A 22 -26.91 12.77 -23.75
C GLN A 22 -27.42 11.35 -23.61
N ASN A 23 -28.61 11.25 -23.04
CA ASN A 23 -29.42 10.06 -22.96
C ASN A 23 -30.48 10.15 -24.08
N PRO A 24 -30.53 9.22 -25.03
CA PRO A 24 -31.75 8.95 -25.77
C PRO A 24 -32.38 7.65 -25.30
N ALA A 25 -33.53 7.78 -24.65
CA ALA A 25 -34.51 6.72 -24.50
C ALA A 25 -35.37 6.61 -25.78
N GLY A 26 -35.70 5.38 -26.19
CA GLY A 26 -36.61 5.06 -27.30
C GLY A 26 -36.11 3.84 -28.08
N ASN A 27 -36.39 2.62 -27.63
CA ASN A 27 -37.60 1.79 -27.83
C ASN A 27 -37.61 1.03 -29.17
N GLU A 28 -37.37 -0.29 -29.15
CA GLU A 28 -38.14 -1.25 -29.96
C GLU A 28 -38.31 -2.56 -29.18
N ASN A 29 -39.57 -2.81 -28.83
CA ASN A 29 -40.16 -4.10 -28.43
C ASN A 29 -40.32 -4.88 -29.76
N THR A 30 -39.97 -6.16 -29.90
CA THR A 30 -40.75 -7.33 -29.45
C THR A 30 -40.05 -8.58 -30.01
N THR A 31 -39.92 -9.65 -29.22
CA THR A 31 -40.49 -10.99 -29.51
C THR A 31 -40.28 -11.91 -28.30
N GLU A 32 -41.33 -11.96 -27.48
CA GLU A 32 -41.95 -13.13 -26.86
C GLU A 32 -41.15 -14.45 -26.81
N ASN A 33 -40.88 -14.93 -25.60
CA ASN A 33 -41.19 -16.31 -25.25
C ASN A 33 -41.62 -16.39 -23.77
N ALA A 34 -42.86 -16.78 -23.55
CA ALA A 34 -43.45 -16.98 -22.24
C ALA A 34 -43.14 -18.39 -21.72
N ALA A 35 -42.60 -18.48 -20.50
CA ALA A 35 -42.87 -19.58 -19.57
C ALA A 35 -42.53 -19.08 -18.15
N ALA A 36 -43.57 -18.97 -17.33
CA ALA A 36 -43.52 -18.49 -15.96
C ALA A 36 -42.92 -19.53 -15.00
N ALA A 37 -42.07 -19.08 -14.08
CA ALA A 37 -42.06 -19.52 -12.68
C ALA A 37 -41.20 -18.55 -11.85
N ASP A 38 -41.90 -17.71 -11.08
CA ASP A 38 -41.62 -17.33 -9.70
C ASP A 38 -40.21 -17.64 -9.15
N ALA A 39 -39.37 -16.61 -9.09
CA ALA A 39 -38.41 -16.44 -8.02
C ALA A 39 -38.08 -14.95 -7.92
N ASP A 40 -38.56 -14.38 -6.83
CA ASP A 40 -38.12 -13.13 -6.20
C ASP A 40 -36.59 -13.03 -6.22
N ILE A 41 -36.03 -12.36 -7.24
CA ILE A 41 -34.65 -11.90 -7.20
C ILE A 41 -34.69 -10.56 -6.48
N THR A 42 -34.64 -10.67 -5.16
CA THR A 42 -34.25 -9.58 -4.27
C THR A 42 -32.96 -8.99 -4.81
N ASN A 43 -33.04 -7.75 -5.28
CA ASN A 43 -31.89 -6.93 -5.61
C ASN A 43 -31.04 -6.77 -4.35
N ILE A 44 -30.13 -7.70 -4.10
CA ILE A 44 -28.97 -7.46 -3.27
C ILE A 44 -28.03 -6.67 -4.18
N ALA A 45 -28.16 -5.35 -4.13
CA ALA A 45 -27.06 -4.48 -4.45
C ALA A 45 -25.94 -4.89 -3.49
N GLU A 46 -25.01 -5.70 -3.98
CA GLU A 46 -23.81 -6.07 -3.24
C GLU A 46 -23.03 -4.79 -3.00
N ASP A 47 -23.09 -4.35 -1.73
CA ASP A 47 -22.26 -3.31 -1.15
C ASP A 47 -20.79 -3.65 -1.40
N SER A 48 -20.28 -3.13 -2.51
CA SER A 48 -18.97 -3.46 -3.07
C SER A 48 -17.80 -2.84 -2.29
N ASP A 49 -18.09 -2.05 -1.25
CA ASP A 49 -17.11 -1.42 -0.37
C ASP A 49 -16.78 -2.27 0.87
N SER A 50 -17.59 -3.30 1.18
CA SER A 50 -17.39 -4.13 2.38
C SER A 50 -16.32 -5.22 2.24
N VAL A 51 -15.92 -5.57 1.01
CA VAL A 51 -14.88 -6.58 0.75
C VAL A 51 -13.46 -6.03 0.95
N SER A 52 -13.21 -4.75 0.64
CA SER A 52 -11.87 -4.15 0.78
C SER A 52 -11.47 -4.01 2.25
N ALA A 53 -12.38 -3.59 3.11
CA ALA A 53 -12.07 -3.37 4.54
C ALA A 53 -11.69 -4.68 5.26
N GLY A 54 -12.29 -5.81 4.89
CA GLY A 54 -11.94 -7.13 5.43
C GLY A 54 -10.55 -7.59 4.99
N ASP A 55 -10.23 -7.39 3.71
CA ASP A 55 -8.93 -7.73 3.13
C ASP A 55 -7.80 -6.87 3.68
N ASP A 56 -8.06 -5.58 3.91
CA ASP A 56 -7.09 -4.64 4.48
C ASP A 56 -6.74 -4.97 5.94
N ILE A 57 -7.72 -5.40 6.74
CA ILE A 57 -7.48 -5.86 8.13
C ILE A 57 -6.67 -7.17 8.15
N ALA A 58 -6.96 -8.09 7.24
CA ALA A 58 -6.23 -9.35 7.11
C ALA A 58 -4.78 -9.11 6.65
N ALA A 59 -4.58 -8.23 5.67
CA ALA A 59 -3.28 -7.78 5.20
C ALA A 59 -2.48 -7.10 6.31
N ALA A 60 -3.10 -6.19 7.07
CA ALA A 60 -2.45 -5.53 8.19
C ALA A 60 -2.05 -6.52 9.29
N SER A 61 -2.89 -7.52 9.56
CA SER A 61 -2.59 -8.59 10.52
C SER A 61 -1.42 -9.47 10.06
N ALA A 62 -1.35 -9.82 8.79
CA ALA A 62 -0.23 -10.59 8.23
C ALA A 62 1.10 -9.81 8.34
N VAL A 63 1.07 -8.52 8.01
CA VAL A 63 2.24 -7.64 8.10
C VAL A 63 2.63 -7.35 9.55
N ALA A 64 1.69 -7.34 10.49
CA ALA A 64 2.00 -7.20 11.92
C ALA A 64 2.92 -8.32 12.43
N GLY A 65 2.84 -9.52 11.83
CA GLY A 65 3.76 -10.63 12.10
C GLY A 65 5.23 -10.34 11.75
N TRP A 66 5.51 -9.27 10.99
CA TRP A 66 6.87 -8.87 10.63
C TRP A 66 7.57 -8.04 11.71
N ALA A 67 6.87 -7.67 12.79
CA ALA A 67 7.45 -6.89 13.88
C ALA A 67 8.78 -7.48 14.41
N GLY A 68 9.67 -6.59 14.84
CA GLY A 68 11.03 -6.86 15.34
C GLY A 68 12.14 -6.63 14.31
N ARG A 69 13.34 -7.11 14.64
CA ARG A 69 14.55 -6.97 13.81
C ARG A 69 14.72 -8.09 12.79
N TRP A 70 14.94 -7.71 11.54
CA TRP A 70 15.40 -8.55 10.43
C TRP A 70 16.86 -8.23 10.11
N THR A 71 17.66 -9.26 9.80
CA THR A 71 19.12 -9.16 9.74
C THR A 71 19.62 -9.15 8.29
N GLY A 72 20.50 -8.21 7.97
CA GLY A 72 21.23 -8.10 6.72
C GLY A 72 22.72 -8.46 6.86
N PRO A 73 23.56 -8.20 5.84
CA PRO A 73 25.01 -8.40 5.93
C PRO A 73 25.62 -7.54 7.00
N GLU A 74 26.75 -7.93 7.59
CA GLU A 74 27.70 -6.97 8.20
C GLU A 74 27.09 -5.99 9.23
N GLY A 75 26.00 -6.38 9.91
CA GLY A 75 25.29 -5.54 10.88
C GLY A 75 24.22 -4.61 10.29
N LEU A 76 23.92 -4.70 9.00
CA LEU A 76 22.75 -4.10 8.36
C LEU A 76 21.46 -4.71 8.89
N PHE A 77 20.38 -3.94 8.85
CA PHE A 77 19.12 -4.38 9.41
C PHE A 77 17.89 -3.61 8.98
N LEU A 78 16.72 -4.22 9.23
CA LEU A 78 15.41 -3.59 9.23
C LEU A 78 14.72 -3.88 10.57
N ASP A 79 14.34 -2.85 11.33
CA ASP A 79 13.50 -2.96 12.53
C ASP A 79 12.09 -2.52 12.18
N ILE A 80 11.09 -3.32 12.53
CA ILE A 80 9.68 -3.01 12.30
C ILE A 80 8.98 -2.96 13.65
N LYS A 81 8.35 -1.84 13.97
CA LYS A 81 7.57 -1.65 15.19
C LYS A 81 6.20 -1.08 14.85
N PRO A 82 5.16 -1.35 15.65
CA PRO A 82 3.91 -0.60 15.56
C PRO A 82 4.19 0.91 15.60
N SER A 83 3.50 1.68 14.76
CA SER A 83 3.62 3.14 14.79
C SER A 83 3.06 3.71 16.10
N LYS A 84 3.60 4.85 16.52
CA LYS A 84 3.14 5.58 17.72
C LYS A 84 1.89 6.41 17.46
N ASP A 85 1.50 6.60 16.20
CA ASP A 85 0.30 7.36 15.81
C ASP A 85 -1.01 6.62 16.14
N GLY A 86 -0.93 5.32 16.45
CA GLY A 86 -2.09 4.48 16.78
C GLY A 86 -2.94 4.12 15.56
N GLN A 87 -2.50 4.44 14.34
CA GLN A 87 -3.22 4.11 13.12
C GLN A 87 -3.02 2.64 12.77
N PRO A 88 -4.10 1.86 12.58
CA PRO A 88 -3.98 0.48 12.11
C PRO A 88 -3.20 0.39 10.80
N GLY A 89 -2.32 -0.60 10.68
CA GLY A 89 -1.50 -0.80 9.49
C GLY A 89 -0.33 0.17 9.33
N HIS A 90 -0.10 1.10 10.28
CA HIS A 90 1.09 1.96 10.28
C HIS A 90 2.23 1.36 11.12
N PHE A 91 3.45 1.48 10.60
CA PHE A 91 4.66 0.94 11.21
C PHE A 91 5.77 1.99 11.28
N ALA A 92 6.48 2.00 12.40
CA ALA A 92 7.76 2.67 12.51
C ALA A 92 8.85 1.71 12.01
N LEU A 93 9.64 2.18 11.05
CA LEU A 93 10.72 1.42 10.43
C LEU A 93 12.05 2.06 10.80
N THR A 94 13.03 1.28 11.26
CA THR A 94 14.41 1.73 11.36
C THR A 94 15.26 0.87 10.43
N ILE A 95 15.88 1.48 9.43
CA ILE A 95 16.63 0.80 8.38
C ILE A 95 18.09 1.22 8.45
N LYS A 96 18.98 0.23 8.51
CA LYS A 96 20.41 0.37 8.26
C LYS A 96 20.73 -0.43 7.01
N ASP A 97 20.78 0.25 5.86
CA ASP A 97 20.97 -0.31 4.52
C ASP A 97 22.44 -0.21 4.03
N ASN A 98 23.28 0.53 4.76
CA ASN A 98 24.72 0.56 4.58
C ASN A 98 25.43 0.76 5.95
N LEU A 99 26.76 0.73 5.97
CA LEU A 99 27.53 0.80 7.21
C LEU A 99 27.59 2.20 7.83
N ASP A 100 27.37 3.22 7.02
CA ASP A 100 27.59 4.63 7.35
C ASP A 100 26.33 5.33 7.86
N THR A 101 25.14 4.89 7.43
CA THR A 101 23.88 5.57 7.73
C THR A 101 22.80 4.63 8.26
N GLN A 102 21.94 5.19 9.10
CA GLN A 102 20.70 4.58 9.57
C GLN A 102 19.59 5.62 9.43
N GLY A 103 18.42 5.21 8.95
CA GLY A 103 17.24 6.06 8.78
C GLY A 103 16.04 5.52 9.53
N ASP A 104 15.16 6.43 9.95
CA ASP A 104 13.84 6.12 10.50
C ASP A 104 12.76 6.56 9.52
N TYR A 105 11.75 5.72 9.30
CA TYR A 105 10.67 5.93 8.34
C TYR A 105 9.32 5.52 8.94
N ILE A 106 8.25 6.05 8.35
CA ILE A 106 6.88 5.58 8.60
C ILE A 106 6.43 4.83 7.36
N GLY A 107 6.01 3.58 7.57
CA GLY A 107 5.42 2.76 6.52
C GLY A 107 3.93 2.50 6.80
N ALA A 108 3.17 2.26 5.75
CA ALA A 108 1.77 1.88 5.81
C ALA A 108 1.53 0.58 5.06
N VAL A 109 0.59 -0.23 5.53
CA VAL A 109 0.19 -1.45 4.85
C VAL A 109 -0.54 -1.10 3.57
N GLN A 110 -0.13 -1.76 2.49
CA GLN A 110 -0.86 -1.75 1.23
C GLN A 110 -0.73 -3.12 0.59
N ASN A 111 -1.85 -3.79 0.32
CA ASN A 111 -1.89 -5.10 -0.36
C ASN A 111 -0.95 -6.16 0.27
N GLY A 112 -0.88 -6.23 1.60
CA GLY A 112 -0.02 -7.18 2.32
C GLY A 112 1.48 -6.85 2.27
N THR A 113 1.85 -5.63 1.91
CA THR A 113 3.22 -5.10 1.92
C THR A 113 3.30 -3.86 2.80
N ILE A 114 4.51 -3.39 3.15
CA ILE A 114 4.70 -2.07 3.78
C ILE A 114 5.24 -1.11 2.73
N VAL A 115 4.52 -0.03 2.46
CA VAL A 115 4.93 1.05 1.56
C VAL A 115 5.42 2.24 2.39
N PHE A 116 6.57 2.82 2.02
CA PHE A 116 7.15 3.96 2.72
C PHE A 116 7.95 4.86 1.76
N GLU A 117 8.21 6.09 2.16
CA GLU A 117 9.00 7.05 1.39
C GLU A 117 10.45 7.13 1.89
N ARG A 118 11.42 6.93 1.01
CA ARG A 118 12.86 7.11 1.29
C ARG A 118 13.51 7.89 0.16
N ASN A 119 14.16 9.00 0.49
CA ASN A 119 14.87 9.86 -0.48
C ASN A 119 13.97 10.33 -1.65
N GLY A 120 12.69 10.62 -1.37
CA GLY A 120 11.70 11.03 -2.38
C GLY A 120 11.28 9.91 -3.33
N LYS A 121 11.51 8.64 -2.96
CA LYS A 121 11.03 7.46 -3.66
C LYS A 121 10.13 6.63 -2.77
N THR A 122 9.02 6.19 -3.34
CA THR A 122 8.18 5.14 -2.78
C THR A 122 8.93 3.81 -2.86
N GLU A 123 9.15 3.18 -1.71
CA GLU A 123 9.75 1.86 -1.55
C GLU A 123 8.69 0.89 -1.02
N THR A 124 8.90 -0.41 -1.21
CA THR A 124 7.98 -1.45 -0.77
C THR A 124 8.73 -2.59 -0.11
N ILE A 125 8.33 -2.94 1.12
CA ILE A 125 8.80 -4.11 1.84
C ILE A 125 7.79 -5.24 1.62
N ARG A 126 8.25 -6.33 1.00
CA ARG A 126 7.43 -7.51 0.70
C ARG A 126 8.10 -8.80 1.18
N PRO A 127 7.36 -9.90 1.38
CA PRO A 127 7.98 -11.18 1.62
C PRO A 127 8.78 -11.62 0.38
N GLY A 128 9.82 -12.41 0.64
CA GLY A 128 10.63 -13.03 -0.40
C GLY A 128 11.64 -14.02 0.18
N ALA A 129 12.55 -14.46 -0.67
CA ALA A 129 13.61 -15.39 -0.31
C ALA A 129 15.00 -14.74 -0.33
N GLY A 130 15.95 -15.40 0.31
CA GLY A 130 17.33 -14.98 0.47
C GLY A 130 18.04 -14.67 -0.85
N VAL A 131 17.76 -15.45 -1.89
CA VAL A 131 18.29 -15.23 -3.24
C VAL A 131 17.90 -13.86 -3.82
N GLU A 132 16.74 -13.32 -3.44
CA GLU A 132 16.25 -12.03 -3.91
C GLU A 132 16.91 -10.85 -3.21
N THR A 133 17.66 -11.07 -2.12
CA THR A 133 18.36 -10.01 -1.40
C THR A 133 19.58 -9.49 -2.17
N GLY A 134 20.12 -10.29 -3.09
CA GLY A 134 21.41 -10.02 -3.75
C GLY A 134 22.63 -10.41 -2.92
N PHE A 135 22.43 -10.94 -1.71
CA PHE A 135 23.51 -11.25 -0.79
C PHE A 135 23.78 -12.74 -0.64
N LYS A 136 25.01 -13.17 -0.96
CA LYS A 136 25.40 -14.58 -1.00
C LYS A 136 25.16 -15.33 0.32
N TYR A 137 25.41 -14.71 1.47
CA TYR A 137 25.26 -15.38 2.78
C TYR A 137 23.79 -15.44 3.25
N LEU A 138 22.88 -14.70 2.60
CA LEU A 138 21.44 -14.85 2.82
C LEU A 138 20.80 -15.81 1.84
N ALA A 139 21.45 -16.18 0.73
CA ALA A 139 20.85 -16.87 -0.40
C ALA A 139 19.97 -18.08 -0.03
N ASP A 140 20.41 -18.88 0.94
CA ASP A 140 19.70 -20.12 1.35
C ASP A 140 18.55 -19.89 2.36
N LYS A 141 18.29 -18.63 2.75
CA LYS A 141 17.20 -18.27 3.65
C LYS A 141 15.87 -18.20 2.89
N THR A 142 14.78 -18.59 3.53
CA THR A 142 13.43 -18.56 2.92
C THR A 142 12.49 -17.58 3.61
N ASN A 143 12.86 -17.09 4.80
CA ASN A 143 12.10 -16.10 5.54
C ASN A 143 12.81 -14.76 5.46
N CYS A 144 12.51 -13.99 4.42
CA CYS A 144 13.13 -12.71 4.17
C CYS A 144 12.09 -11.64 3.79
N LEU A 145 12.45 -10.39 4.06
CA LEU A 145 11.79 -9.21 3.56
C LEU A 145 12.68 -8.52 2.54
N ILE A 146 12.11 -8.18 1.39
CA ILE A 146 12.81 -7.58 0.26
C ILE A 146 12.32 -6.14 0.11
N VAL A 147 13.27 -5.19 0.05
CA VAL A 147 13.01 -3.78 -0.25
C VAL A 147 13.30 -3.52 -1.73
N GLN A 148 14.49 -3.94 -2.18
CA GLN A 148 14.91 -3.86 -3.58
C GLN A 148 15.53 -5.17 -4.02
N SER A 149 14.89 -5.86 -4.96
CA SER A 149 15.40 -7.14 -5.47
C SER A 149 16.82 -7.03 -6.02
N GLY A 150 17.68 -7.95 -5.58
CA GLY A 150 19.09 -8.04 -5.93
C GLY A 150 20.00 -7.00 -5.25
N LYS A 151 19.46 -6.16 -4.34
CA LYS A 151 20.20 -5.04 -3.74
C LYS A 151 19.99 -4.91 -2.23
N GLU A 152 18.78 -5.12 -1.76
CA GLU A 152 18.40 -4.85 -0.38
C GLU A 152 17.30 -5.81 0.09
N GLY A 153 17.63 -6.59 1.12
CA GLY A 153 16.70 -7.41 1.84
C GLY A 153 17.31 -7.95 3.12
N TYR A 154 16.44 -8.45 4.01
CA TYR A 154 16.77 -8.82 5.38
C TYR A 154 16.07 -10.13 5.72
N CYS A 155 16.74 -11.04 6.42
CA CYS A 155 16.21 -12.36 6.72
C CYS A 155 16.17 -12.66 8.23
N ARG A 156 15.42 -13.72 8.58
CA ARG A 156 15.40 -14.37 9.89
C ARG A 156 15.65 -15.87 9.71
#